data_AF-A0A6H9HEC9-F1
#
_entry.id   AF-A0A6H9HEC9-F1
#
_cell.length_a   1.000
_cell.length_b   1.000
_cell.length_c   1.000
_cell.angle_alpha   90.00
_cell.angle_beta   90.00
_cell.angle_gamma   90.00
#
_symmetry.space_group_name_H-M   'P 1'
#
loop_
_entity.id
_entity.type
_entity.pdbx_description
1 polymer ?
#
loop_
_entity_poly.entity_id
_entity_poly.type
_entity_poly.pdbx_seq_one_letter_code
_entity_poly.pdbx_strand_id
1 'polypeptide(L)'
;MRFVRKLVSLFRGDSSEIDAETKQRVDYASKIVGDVLNPQLEMLKLEYGVVPNTGSIVSARSRGYLLGLVARVMGELPEDFAISHAQHLGAAAFSLVYGQERGIPLFVQSVNEHKAGDPEIAAGSNRGVVDASYLVEGASMSPMNFYLLNSSV
;
A
#
# COMPACT_ATOMS: atom_id res chain seq x y z
N MET A 1 7.45 -8.97 -11.18
CA MET A 1 8.31 -7.90 -11.76
C MET A 1 7.53 -6.70 -12.33
N ARG A 2 6.34 -6.85 -12.93
CA ARG A 2 5.60 -5.72 -13.54
C ARG A 2 5.05 -4.71 -12.50
N PHE A 3 4.55 -5.17 -11.36
CA PHE A 3 4.01 -4.31 -10.29
C PHE A 3 5.04 -3.40 -9.64
N VAL A 4 6.15 -3.96 -9.13
CA VAL A 4 7.17 -3.19 -8.43
C VAL A 4 7.70 -2.08 -9.33
N ARG A 5 7.94 -2.36 -10.62
CA ARG A 5 8.35 -1.34 -11.60
C ARG A 5 7.29 -0.24 -11.78
N LYS A 6 6.00 -0.58 -11.82
CA LYS A 6 4.92 0.40 -11.93
C LYS A 6 4.76 1.22 -10.65
N LEU A 7 4.87 0.60 -9.48
CA LEU A 7 4.85 1.28 -8.19
C LEU A 7 6.03 2.26 -8.05
N VAL A 8 7.23 1.79 -8.39
CA VAL A 8 8.45 2.61 -8.40
C VAL A 8 8.29 3.80 -9.36
N SER A 9 7.74 3.59 -10.56
CA SER A 9 7.47 4.68 -11.50
C SER A 9 6.47 5.69 -10.95
N LEU A 10 5.38 5.23 -10.31
CA LEU A 10 4.40 6.11 -9.68
C LEU A 10 4.96 6.88 -8.48
N PHE A 11 5.83 6.24 -7.70
CA PHE A 11 6.45 6.82 -6.51
C PHE A 11 7.49 7.90 -6.86
N ARG A 12 8.31 7.63 -7.87
CA ARG A 12 9.37 8.53 -8.33
C ARG A 12 8.83 9.71 -9.15
N GLY A 13 7.64 9.56 -9.74
CA GLY A 13 7.17 10.44 -10.80
C GLY A 13 8.11 10.41 -12.02
N ASP A 14 8.03 11.45 -12.86
CA ASP A 14 8.92 11.65 -14.01
C ASP A 14 10.30 12.23 -13.63
N SER A 15 10.68 12.23 -12.34
CA SER A 15 11.94 12.83 -11.91
C SER A 15 13.13 11.95 -12.28
N SER A 16 13.96 12.45 -13.21
CA SER A 16 15.24 11.86 -13.61
C SER A 16 16.38 12.09 -12.61
N GLU A 17 16.15 12.87 -11.55
CA GLU A 17 17.20 13.35 -10.63
C GLU A 17 17.00 12.84 -9.21
N ILE A 18 16.90 11.53 -9.06
CA ILE A 18 16.85 10.88 -7.75
C ILE A 18 18.22 10.24 -7.50
N ASP A 19 18.86 10.60 -6.40
CA ASP A 19 20.16 10.06 -6.02
C ASP A 19 20.09 8.52 -5.81
N ALA A 20 21.23 7.85 -5.89
CA ALA A 20 21.30 6.39 -5.87
C ALA A 20 20.80 5.77 -4.55
N GLU A 21 20.96 6.48 -3.43
CA GLU A 21 20.55 6.01 -2.12
C GLU A 21 19.02 6.11 -1.97
N THR A 22 18.45 7.26 -2.32
CA THR A 22 16.99 7.44 -2.41
C THR A 22 16.40 6.38 -3.33
N LYS A 23 17.01 6.16 -4.50
CA LYS A 23 16.58 5.13 -5.46
C LYS A 23 16.49 3.74 -4.82
N GLN A 24 17.53 3.32 -4.09
CA GLN A 24 17.55 2.03 -3.40
C GLN A 24 16.47 1.92 -2.33
N ARG A 25 16.26 2.98 -1.53
CA ARG A 25 15.20 3.01 -0.50
C ARG A 25 13.80 2.92 -1.12
N VAL A 26 13.56 3.61 -2.24
CA VAL A 26 12.31 3.48 -3.02
C VAL A 26 12.11 2.07 -3.54
N ASP A 27 13.15 1.46 -4.12
CA ASP A 27 13.06 0.12 -4.69
C ASP A 27 12.77 -0.91 -3.59
N TYR A 28 13.41 -0.78 -2.43
CA TYR A 28 13.15 -1.61 -1.25
C TYR A 28 11.71 -1.50 -0.78
N ALA A 29 11.23 -0.28 -0.53
CA ALA A 29 9.87 -0.05 -0.05
C ALA A 29 8.81 -0.55 -1.06
N SER A 30 9.02 -0.25 -2.34
CA SER A 30 8.13 -0.68 -3.42
C SER A 30 8.14 -2.20 -3.60
N LYS A 31 9.27 -2.86 -3.34
CA LYS A 31 9.38 -4.32 -3.37
C LYS A 31 8.53 -4.93 -2.26
N ILE A 32 8.66 -4.48 -1.01
CA ILE A 32 7.88 -5.05 0.10
C ILE A 32 6.37 -4.85 -0.11
N VAL A 33 5.96 -3.63 -0.48
CA VAL A 33 4.56 -3.34 -0.81
C VAL A 33 4.07 -4.26 -1.94
N GLY A 34 4.90 -4.50 -2.95
CA GLY A 34 4.57 -5.41 -4.04
C GLY A 34 4.53 -6.89 -3.69
N ASP A 35 5.40 -7.35 -2.79
CA ASP A 35 5.40 -8.73 -2.34
C ASP A 35 4.16 -9.05 -1.49
N VAL A 36 3.59 -8.05 -0.80
CA VAL A 36 2.28 -8.17 -0.14
C VAL A 36 1.15 -8.16 -1.16
N LEU A 37 1.07 -7.12 -2.00
CA LEU A 37 -0.12 -6.86 -2.80
C LEU A 37 -0.25 -7.76 -4.04
N ASN A 38 0.85 -8.20 -4.66
CA ASN A 38 0.78 -8.98 -5.91
C ASN A 38 0.04 -10.31 -5.77
N PRO A 39 0.40 -11.19 -4.81
CA PRO A 39 -0.28 -12.47 -4.67
C PRO A 39 -1.80 -12.30 -4.47
N GLN A 40 -2.19 -11.23 -3.80
CA GLN A 40 -3.58 -10.95 -3.45
C GLN A 40 -4.39 -10.52 -4.68
N LEU A 41 -3.84 -9.60 -5.48
CA LEU A 41 -4.46 -9.18 -6.74
C LEU A 41 -4.53 -10.34 -7.74
N GLU A 42 -3.49 -11.17 -7.81
CA GLU A 42 -3.46 -12.39 -8.64
C GLU A 42 -4.53 -13.40 -8.22
N MET A 43 -4.67 -13.68 -6.92
CA MET A 43 -5.70 -14.58 -6.39
C MET A 43 -7.12 -14.11 -6.74
N LEU A 44 -7.34 -12.80 -6.75
CA LEU A 44 -8.64 -12.21 -7.05
C LEU A 44 -8.88 -12.01 -8.55
N LYS A 45 -7.90 -12.35 -9.39
CA LYS A 45 -7.92 -12.11 -10.85
C LYS A 45 -8.20 -10.64 -11.19
N LEU A 46 -7.69 -9.73 -10.36
CA LEU A 46 -7.84 -8.29 -10.55
C LEU A 46 -6.60 -7.72 -11.22
N GLU A 47 -6.82 -6.92 -12.25
CA GLU A 47 -5.75 -6.14 -12.87
C GLU A 47 -5.44 -4.88 -12.05
N TYR A 48 -4.20 -4.42 -12.16
CA TYR A 48 -3.76 -3.19 -11.50
C TYR A 48 -4.54 -1.98 -12.00
N GLY A 49 -4.99 -1.14 -11.08
CA GLY A 49 -5.75 0.06 -11.39
C GLY A 49 -7.20 -0.20 -11.82
N VAL A 50 -7.66 -1.45 -11.73
CA VAL A 50 -9.02 -1.88 -12.12
C VAL A 50 -9.81 -2.36 -10.89
N VAL A 51 -9.26 -2.28 -9.68
CA VAL A 51 -10.00 -2.62 -8.46
C VAL A 51 -11.18 -1.64 -8.32
N PRO A 52 -12.44 -2.13 -8.32
CA PRO A 52 -13.62 -1.27 -8.37
C PRO A 52 -13.63 -0.32 -7.17
N ASN A 53 -13.69 0.99 -7.37
CA ASN A 53 -13.67 1.98 -6.28
C ASN A 53 -14.93 2.01 -5.39
N THR A 54 -15.88 1.10 -5.63
CA THR A 54 -17.13 0.94 -4.87
C THR A 54 -17.39 -0.56 -4.62
N GLY A 55 -18.17 -0.85 -3.58
CA GLY A 55 -18.50 -2.20 -3.18
C GLY A 55 -17.57 -2.76 -2.10
N SER A 56 -17.79 -4.02 -1.74
CA SER A 56 -17.18 -4.67 -0.58
C SER A 56 -15.65 -4.85 -0.69
N ILE A 57 -15.11 -4.76 -1.91
CA ILE A 57 -13.68 -4.81 -2.20
C ILE A 57 -12.98 -3.48 -1.82
N VAL A 58 -13.67 -2.34 -1.76
CA VAL A 58 -13.04 -1.05 -1.38
C VAL A 58 -13.64 -0.52 -0.09
N SER A 59 -13.78 -1.44 0.87
CA SER A 59 -14.20 -1.12 2.23
C SER A 59 -13.16 -0.24 2.94
N ALA A 60 -13.62 0.51 3.94
CA ALA A 60 -12.75 1.25 4.85
C ALA A 60 -11.61 0.37 5.39
N ARG A 61 -11.90 -0.88 5.71
CA ARG A 61 -10.89 -1.84 6.18
C ARG A 61 -9.81 -2.16 5.14
N SER A 62 -10.14 -2.34 3.86
CA SER A 62 -9.12 -2.64 2.84
C SER A 62 -8.23 -1.44 2.54
N ARG A 63 -8.80 -0.23 2.55
CA ARG A 63 -8.01 1.01 2.47
C ARG A 63 -7.11 1.22 3.69
N GLY A 64 -7.64 0.92 4.88
CA GLY A 64 -6.87 0.92 6.12
C GLY A 64 -5.67 0.00 6.07
N TYR A 65 -5.82 -1.19 5.51
CA TYR A 65 -4.69 -2.12 5.33
C TYR A 65 -3.57 -1.53 4.48
N LEU A 66 -3.91 -0.90 3.34
CA LEU A 66 -2.91 -0.24 2.49
C LEU A 66 -2.16 0.87 3.25
N LEU A 67 -2.86 1.62 4.11
CA LEU A 67 -2.21 2.61 4.98
C LEU A 67 -1.24 1.97 5.97
N GLY A 68 -1.65 0.90 6.65
CA GLY A 68 -0.82 0.20 7.63
C GLY A 68 0.41 -0.45 7.01
N LEU A 69 0.24 -1.08 5.84
CA LEU A 69 1.33 -1.63 5.03
C LEU A 69 2.37 -0.56 4.70
N VAL A 70 1.92 0.58 4.16
CA VAL A 70 2.81 1.70 3.80
C VAL A 70 3.49 2.26 5.04
N ALA A 71 2.75 2.47 6.13
CA ALA A 71 3.31 3.02 7.37
C ALA A 71 4.40 2.12 7.96
N ARG A 72 4.17 0.79 8.01
CA ARG A 72 5.15 -0.17 8.52
C ARG A 72 6.42 -0.20 7.67
N VAL A 73 6.28 -0.23 6.34
CA VAL A 73 7.41 -0.25 5.40
C VAL A 73 8.21 1.04 5.48
N MET A 74 7.55 2.20 5.57
CA MET A 74 8.24 3.48 5.73
C MET A 74 8.92 3.60 7.09
N GLY A 75 8.37 2.98 8.14
CA GLY A 75 8.99 2.94 9.47
C GLY A 75 10.29 2.13 9.55
N GLU A 76 10.62 1.33 8.54
CA GLU A 76 11.93 0.65 8.41
C GLU A 76 13.01 1.52 7.78
N LEU A 77 12.62 2.66 7.20
CA LEU A 77 13.53 3.58 6.56
C LEU A 77 13.97 4.66 7.54
N PRO A 78 15.11 5.33 7.28
CA PRO A 78 15.52 6.50 8.04
C PRO A 78 14.36 7.50 8.18
N GLU A 79 14.19 8.05 9.38
CA GLU A 79 13.01 8.85 9.76
C GLU A 79 12.80 10.06 8.84
N ASP A 80 13.88 10.75 8.49
CA ASP A 80 13.91 11.88 7.55
C ASP A 80 13.36 11.50 6.16
N PHE A 81 13.74 10.33 5.67
CA PHE A 81 13.24 9.76 4.44
C PHE A 81 11.76 9.39 4.56
N ALA A 82 11.40 8.73 5.65
CA ALA A 82 10.07 8.23 5.92
C ALA A 82 9.04 9.37 5.92
N ILE A 83 9.30 10.42 6.68
CA ILE A 83 8.44 11.61 6.78
C ILE A 83 8.26 12.27 5.42
N SER A 84 9.36 12.43 4.67
CA SER A 84 9.34 13.18 3.40
C SER A 84 8.66 12.42 2.25
N HIS A 85 8.55 11.09 2.34
CA HIS A 85 8.09 10.28 1.21
C HIS A 85 6.92 9.33 1.50
N ALA A 86 6.47 9.20 2.74
CA ALA A 86 5.37 8.28 3.08
C ALA A 86 4.08 8.60 2.30
N GLN A 87 3.81 9.89 2.06
CA GLN A 87 2.66 10.33 1.27
C GLN A 87 2.78 9.90 -0.21
N HIS A 88 3.98 9.97 -0.78
CA HIS A 88 4.23 9.50 -2.15
C HIS A 88 4.03 7.97 -2.25
N LEU A 89 4.45 7.19 -1.24
CA LEU A 89 4.25 5.74 -1.23
C LEU A 89 2.78 5.39 -1.09
N GLY A 90 2.09 6.08 -0.19
CA GLY A 90 0.65 5.94 0.00
C GLY A 90 -0.11 6.23 -1.29
N ALA A 91 0.12 7.40 -1.89
CA ALA A 91 -0.52 7.80 -3.14
C ALA A 91 -0.22 6.83 -4.30
N ALA A 92 1.03 6.38 -4.43
CA ALA A 92 1.43 5.44 -5.47
C ALA A 92 0.81 4.05 -5.28
N ALA A 93 0.80 3.53 -4.04
CA ALA A 93 0.19 2.24 -3.71
C ALA A 93 -1.33 2.26 -3.97
N PHE A 94 -2.02 3.31 -3.52
CA PHE A 94 -3.45 3.47 -3.77
C PHE A 94 -3.77 3.62 -5.26
N SER A 95 -2.97 4.40 -6.01
CA SER A 95 -3.14 4.56 -7.46
C SER A 95 -2.91 3.27 -8.24
N LEU A 96 -2.02 2.42 -7.74
CA LEU A 96 -1.73 1.13 -8.36
C LEU A 96 -2.86 0.11 -8.13
N VAL A 97 -3.54 0.19 -6.99
CA VAL A 97 -4.68 -0.68 -6.67
C VAL A 97 -5.96 -0.14 -7.32
N TYR A 98 -6.34 1.10 -7.02
CA TYR A 98 -7.65 1.67 -7.37
C TYR A 98 -7.66 2.52 -8.65
N GLY A 99 -6.51 2.67 -9.30
CA GLY A 99 -6.34 3.48 -10.51
C GLY A 99 -5.96 4.92 -10.19
N GLN A 100 -5.28 5.60 -11.11
CA GLN A 100 -4.74 6.95 -10.88
C GLN A 100 -5.84 7.98 -10.58
N GLU A 101 -6.97 7.91 -11.27
CA GLU A 101 -8.08 8.87 -11.11
C GLU A 101 -8.69 8.87 -9.71
N ARG A 102 -8.62 7.73 -9.01
CA ARG A 102 -9.33 7.51 -7.73
C ARG A 102 -8.39 7.20 -6.57
N GLY A 103 -7.19 6.70 -6.85
CA GLY A 103 -6.22 6.30 -5.84
C GLY A 103 -5.81 7.46 -4.93
N ILE A 104 -5.46 8.62 -5.50
CA ILE A 104 -5.05 9.78 -4.70
C ILE A 104 -6.21 10.30 -3.83
N PRO A 105 -7.42 10.53 -4.34
CA PRO A 105 -8.58 10.89 -3.51
C PRO A 105 -8.85 9.88 -2.38
N LEU A 106 -8.80 8.57 -2.68
CA LEU A 106 -9.03 7.52 -1.69
C LEU A 106 -7.93 7.47 -0.62
N PHE A 107 -6.68 7.73 -0.99
CA PHE A 107 -5.58 7.84 -0.03
C PHE A 107 -5.81 8.99 0.96
N VAL A 108 -6.11 10.18 0.45
CA VAL A 108 -6.39 11.37 1.27
C VAL A 108 -7.59 11.13 2.19
N GLN A 109 -8.67 10.57 1.64
CA GLN A 109 -9.85 10.19 2.42
C GLN A 109 -9.49 9.23 3.55
N SER A 110 -8.73 8.17 3.25
CA SER A 110 -8.40 7.13 4.23
C SER A 110 -7.50 7.67 5.35
N VAL A 111 -6.56 8.57 5.03
CA VAL A 111 -5.73 9.26 6.05
C VAL A 111 -6.61 10.09 6.98
N ASN A 112 -7.60 10.81 6.44
CA ASN A 112 -8.51 11.62 7.23
C ASN A 112 -9.43 10.77 8.11
N GLU A 113 -9.98 9.68 7.57
CA GLU A 113 -10.79 8.71 8.31
C GLU A 113 -9.98 8.05 9.44
N HIS A 114 -8.71 7.70 9.18
CA HIS A 114 -7.82 7.17 10.22
C HIS A 114 -7.59 8.17 11.35
N LYS A 115 -7.30 9.44 11.01
CA LYS A 115 -7.13 10.54 11.98
C LYS A 115 -8.41 10.80 12.78
N ALA A 116 -9.56 10.61 12.16
CA ALA A 116 -10.86 10.72 12.82
C ALA A 116 -11.19 9.52 13.72
N GLY A 117 -10.35 8.49 13.75
CA GLY A 117 -10.54 7.30 14.57
C GLY A 117 -11.55 6.31 13.99
N ASP A 118 -11.73 6.27 12.67
CA ASP A 118 -12.59 5.28 12.02
C ASP A 118 -12.13 3.85 12.39
N PRO A 119 -13.00 3.03 13.00
CA PRO A 119 -12.59 1.74 13.55
C PRO A 119 -12.26 0.71 12.46
N GLU A 120 -12.87 0.82 11.27
CA GLU A 120 -12.62 -0.10 10.17
C GLU A 120 -11.28 0.20 9.51
N ILE A 121 -10.96 1.48 9.29
CA ILE A 121 -9.65 1.94 8.84
C ILE A 121 -8.57 1.53 9.85
N ALA A 122 -8.79 1.74 11.14
CA ALA A 122 -7.84 1.37 12.19
C ALA A 122 -7.60 -0.14 12.25
N ALA A 123 -8.66 -0.95 12.19
CA ALA A 123 -8.56 -2.42 12.15
C ALA A 123 -7.79 -2.91 10.93
N GLY A 124 -8.07 -2.33 9.75
CA GLY A 124 -7.33 -2.59 8.52
C GLY A 124 -5.85 -2.24 8.67
N SER A 125 -5.56 -1.04 9.15
CA SER A 125 -4.20 -0.51 9.35
C SER A 125 -3.37 -1.42 10.27
N ASN A 126 -3.92 -1.78 11.43
CA ASN A 126 -3.24 -2.70 12.35
C ASN A 126 -2.89 -4.04 11.70
N ARG A 127 -3.79 -4.58 10.87
CA ARG A 127 -3.51 -5.83 10.13
C ARG A 127 -2.43 -5.64 9.07
N GLY A 128 -2.49 -4.55 8.30
CA GLY A 128 -1.46 -4.21 7.31
C GLY A 128 -0.07 -4.08 7.93
N VAL A 129 0.03 -3.49 9.12
CA VAL A 129 1.28 -3.38 9.89
C VAL A 129 1.81 -4.76 10.27
N VAL A 130 0.96 -5.63 10.82
CA VAL A 130 1.35 -6.99 11.23
C VAL A 130 1.87 -7.79 10.05
N ASP A 131 1.14 -7.79 8.93
CA ASP A 131 1.53 -8.56 7.74
C ASP A 131 2.84 -8.04 7.13
N ALA A 132 3.05 -6.72 7.06
CA ALA A 132 4.33 -6.19 6.58
C ALA A 132 5.49 -6.52 7.53
N SER A 133 5.24 -6.60 8.84
CA SER A 133 6.28 -6.94 9.83
C SER A 133 6.85 -8.33 9.57
N TYR A 134 6.00 -9.32 9.27
CA TYR A 134 6.46 -10.66 8.94
C TYR A 134 7.40 -10.70 7.72
N LEU A 135 7.13 -9.90 6.68
CA LEU A 135 8.01 -9.86 5.51
C LEU A 135 9.32 -9.12 5.77
N VAL A 136 9.26 -8.01 6.52
CA VAL A 136 10.44 -7.25 6.93
C VAL A 136 11.35 -8.11 7.81
N GLU A 137 10.78 -8.90 8.71
CA GLU A 137 11.50 -9.79 9.63
C GLU A 137 11.96 -11.11 8.98
N GLY A 138 11.68 -11.30 7.68
CA GLY A 138 12.12 -12.48 6.93
C GLY A 138 11.33 -13.76 7.23
N ALA A 139 10.15 -13.65 7.85
CA ALA A 139 9.27 -14.78 8.10
C ALA A 139 8.51 -15.19 6.82
N SER A 140 8.32 -16.49 6.64
CA SER A 140 7.46 -17.02 5.58
C SER A 140 6.01 -16.70 5.93
N MET A 141 5.39 -15.77 5.19
CA MET A 141 3.95 -15.55 5.27
C MET A 141 3.19 -16.50 4.36
N SER A 142 2.07 -17.02 4.86
CA SER A 142 0.96 -17.40 3.98
C SER A 142 0.30 -16.11 3.47
N PRO A 143 0.14 -15.91 2.15
CA PRO A 143 -0.39 -14.66 1.56
C PRO A 143 -1.84 -14.31 1.92
N MET A 144 -2.46 -15.03 2.87
CA MET A 144 -3.91 -15.10 3.07
C MET A 144 -4.54 -13.95 3.87
N ASN A 145 -3.80 -12.94 4.33
CA ASN A 145 -4.35 -12.03 5.35
C ASN A 145 -4.84 -10.67 4.85
N PHE A 146 -4.55 -10.28 3.61
CA PHE A 146 -5.38 -9.31 2.90
C PHE A 146 -6.59 -10.04 2.36
N TYR A 147 -7.46 -10.44 3.29
CA TYR A 147 -8.85 -10.44 2.92
C TYR A 147 -9.18 -8.98 2.67
N LEU A 148 -9.32 -8.64 1.40
CA LEU A 148 -10.49 -7.90 0.98
C LEU A 148 -11.67 -8.57 1.68
N LEU A 149 -11.96 -8.09 2.89
CA LEU A 149 -13.06 -8.55 3.71
C LEU A 149 -14.28 -8.06 2.97
N ASN A 150 -14.67 -8.87 1.99
CA ASN A 150 -16.04 -9.00 1.59
C ASN A 150 -16.73 -9.41 2.87
N SER A 151 -17.31 -8.43 3.58
CA SER A 151 -18.30 -8.72 4.60
C SER A 151 -19.37 -9.52 3.86
N SER A 152 -19.31 -10.84 3.99
CA SER A 152 -20.39 -11.71 3.58
C SER A 152 -21.57 -11.33 4.45
N VAL A 153 -22.52 -10.59 3.85
CA VAL A 153 -23.89 -10.35 4.32
C VAL A 153 -24.02 -9.69 5.69
#